data_AF-A0A0C3SD53-F1
#
_entry.id   AF-A0A0C3SD53-F1
#
_cell.length_a   1.000
_cell.length_b   1.000
_cell.length_c   1.000
_cell.angle_alpha   90.00
_cell.angle_beta   90.00
_cell.angle_gamma   90.00
#
_symmetry.space_group_name_H-M   'P 1'
#
loop_
_entity.id
_entity.type
_entity.pdbx_description
1 polymer ?
#
loop_
_entity_poly.entity_id
_entity_poly.type
_entity_poly.pdbx_seq_one_letter_code
_entity_poly.pdbx_strand_id
1 'polypeptide(L)'
;MSSAAAKTELVQALHDANTTRYLSGAPSPAVSCPPRSSPRPAVGLIILFYDHLLTFSDEVRLVWAAPRSFPKYAFLFNKYLVLACLLSVAHEMCGFVGQVASDLVCKRLISTTSMLSLASTAIGNILVLLRVVMLWDHQPVILKLMVVGFFVSFATQTVMMSTSLVNYWPGIVWSSRAGMCITQFKNPLLIGVWASPMLFEVLVLVSTIVNALDRPQQAEMPLTRALHRDGIIYFFAVTCFRTLNLTLAVVARSSLTMAGVFWIWGMTTAILNRALLRMRATELASAAAAAHAPAPAPAGEVVIVDMDARERPARWLELDRLSSSGA
;
A
#
# COMPACT_ATOMS: atom_id res chain seq x y z
N MET A 1 -74.02 19.42 -7.41
CA MET A 1 -72.98 20.37 -6.96
C MET A 1 -71.66 19.61 -6.81
N SER A 2 -71.24 18.89 -7.85
CA SER A 2 -70.38 19.24 -9.00
C SER A 2 -68.89 19.34 -8.64
N SER A 3 -68.19 18.23 -8.94
CA SER A 3 -66.75 17.98 -8.90
C SER A 3 -65.85 19.04 -9.55
N ALA A 4 -66.41 20.04 -10.23
CA ALA A 4 -65.68 21.15 -10.81
C ALA A 4 -65.22 22.18 -9.76
N ALA A 5 -66.03 22.46 -8.73
CA ALA A 5 -65.68 23.45 -7.70
C ALA A 5 -64.49 23.00 -6.83
N ALA A 6 -64.43 21.71 -6.48
CA ALA A 6 -63.33 21.14 -5.70
C ALA A 6 -61.99 21.09 -6.47
N LYS A 7 -62.03 20.97 -7.81
CA LYS A 7 -60.83 21.03 -8.65
C LYS A 7 -60.29 22.46 -8.73
N THR A 8 -61.15 23.46 -8.81
CA THR A 8 -60.74 24.87 -8.86
C THR A 8 -60.09 25.31 -7.55
N GLU A 9 -60.61 24.91 -6.38
CA GLU A 9 -59.98 25.22 -5.09
C GLU A 9 -58.62 24.53 -4.90
N LEU A 10 -58.46 23.29 -5.38
CA LEU A 10 -57.18 22.59 -5.30
C LEU A 10 -56.10 23.23 -6.19
N VAL A 11 -56.50 23.72 -7.37
CA VAL A 11 -55.58 24.42 -8.29
C VAL A 11 -55.22 25.81 -7.74
N GLN A 12 -56.16 26.52 -7.11
CA GLN A 12 -55.92 27.80 -6.45
C GLN A 12 -54.94 27.65 -5.27
N ALA A 13 -55.14 26.63 -4.43
CA ALA A 13 -54.25 26.32 -3.30
C ALA A 13 -52.83 25.93 -3.74
N LEU A 14 -52.69 25.23 -4.88
CA LEU A 14 -51.39 24.93 -5.48
C LEU A 14 -50.70 26.16 -6.06
N HIS A 15 -51.46 27.13 -6.58
CA HIS A 15 -50.90 28.37 -7.11
C HIS A 15 -50.43 29.30 -5.97
N ASP A 16 -51.19 29.41 -4.88
CA ASP A 16 -50.82 30.19 -3.70
C ASP A 16 -49.60 29.61 -2.97
N ALA A 17 -49.48 28.28 -2.91
CA ALA A 17 -48.31 27.58 -2.38
C ALA A 17 -47.05 27.76 -3.25
N ASN A 18 -47.19 27.94 -4.57
CA ASN A 18 -46.06 28.18 -5.46
C ASN A 18 -45.60 29.64 -5.42
N THR A 19 -46.53 30.58 -5.20
CA THR A 19 -46.26 32.02 -5.18
C THR A 19 -45.61 32.48 -3.88
N THR A 20 -45.95 31.85 -2.75
CA THR A 20 -45.30 32.09 -1.45
C THR A 20 -43.82 31.66 -1.42
N ARG A 21 -43.38 30.79 -2.34
CA ARG A 21 -41.99 30.31 -2.42
C ARG A 21 -41.00 31.33 -3.00
N TYR A 22 -41.49 32.38 -3.68
CA TYR A 22 -40.64 33.37 -4.36
C TYR A 22 -40.49 34.70 -3.61
N LEU A 23 -41.29 34.95 -2.56
CA LEU A 23 -41.34 36.26 -1.87
C LEU A 23 -40.72 36.30 -0.47
N SER A 24 -40.24 35.18 0.08
CA SER A 24 -39.57 35.19 1.39
C SER A 24 -38.05 35.42 1.26
N GLY A 25 -37.66 36.69 1.18
CA GLY A 25 -36.30 37.14 1.51
C GLY A 25 -36.05 37.10 3.01
N ALA A 26 -35.93 35.89 3.58
CA ALA A 26 -35.59 35.66 4.99
C ALA A 26 -34.46 34.61 5.10
N PRO A 27 -33.56 34.72 6.09
CA PRO A 27 -32.33 33.93 6.14
C PRO A 27 -32.67 32.44 6.29
N SER A 28 -32.09 31.63 5.41
CA SER A 28 -32.40 30.21 5.25
C SER A 28 -32.35 29.44 6.57
N PRO A 29 -33.39 28.65 6.90
CA PRO A 29 -33.34 27.72 8.01
C PRO A 29 -32.37 26.59 7.68
N ALA A 30 -31.73 26.07 8.73
CA ALA A 30 -30.88 24.89 8.78
C ALA A 30 -30.87 24.03 7.49
N VAL A 31 -29.70 24.01 6.83
CA VAL A 31 -29.37 23.12 5.71
C VAL A 31 -29.71 21.69 6.12
N SER A 32 -30.87 21.24 5.63
CA SER A 32 -31.36 19.89 5.83
C SER A 32 -30.54 18.99 4.89
N CYS A 33 -29.68 18.15 5.45
CA CYS A 33 -28.92 17.15 4.68
C CYS A 33 -29.88 16.29 3.84
N PRO A 34 -29.68 16.17 2.51
CA PRO A 34 -30.51 15.28 1.71
C PRO A 34 -30.23 13.81 2.09
N PRO A 35 -31.26 12.99 2.36
CA PRO A 35 -31.08 11.57 2.60
C PRO A 35 -31.13 10.82 1.26
N ARG A 36 -30.01 10.23 0.77
CA ARG A 36 -29.98 8.90 0.11
C ARG A 36 -28.64 8.50 -0.54
N SER A 37 -28.13 7.37 -0.03
CA SER A 37 -27.70 6.17 -0.79
C SER A 37 -26.52 6.27 -1.76
N SER A 38 -25.32 6.54 -1.25
CA SER A 38 -24.12 5.90 -1.82
C SER A 38 -22.96 6.05 -0.83
N PRO A 39 -22.39 4.95 -0.29
CA PRO A 39 -21.19 5.01 0.51
C PRO A 39 -20.03 5.41 -0.41
N ARG A 40 -19.83 6.71 -0.58
CA ARG A 40 -18.68 7.30 -1.26
C ARG A 40 -17.77 7.90 -0.18
N PRO A 41 -16.52 8.22 -0.49
CA PRO A 41 -15.23 7.54 -0.20
C PRO A 41 -14.91 6.99 1.22
N ALA A 42 -15.85 6.99 2.18
CA ALA A 42 -15.54 6.66 3.58
C ALA A 42 -15.04 5.22 3.82
N VAL A 43 -15.36 4.26 2.95
CA VAL A 43 -15.02 2.84 3.14
C VAL A 43 -13.50 2.63 3.23
N GLY A 44 -12.72 3.31 2.38
CA GLY A 44 -11.26 3.17 2.37
C GLY A 44 -10.63 3.71 3.65
N LEU A 45 -11.12 4.87 4.13
CA LEU A 45 -10.71 5.45 5.40
C LEU A 45 -11.08 4.57 6.58
N ILE A 46 -12.32 4.04 6.64
CA ILE A 46 -12.78 3.18 7.74
C ILE A 46 -11.92 1.92 7.80
N ILE A 47 -11.68 1.27 6.65
CA ILE A 47 -10.83 0.07 6.60
C ILE A 47 -9.42 0.41 7.07
N LEU A 48 -8.82 1.51 6.57
CA LEU A 48 -7.48 1.90 6.96
C LEU A 48 -7.40 2.26 8.44
N PHE A 49 -8.35 3.01 8.98
CA PHE A 49 -8.39 3.39 10.38
C PHE A 49 -8.57 2.17 11.29
N TYR A 50 -9.49 1.28 10.92
CA TYR A 50 -9.67 0.01 11.62
C TYR A 50 -8.41 -0.86 11.58
N ASP A 51 -7.72 -0.90 10.43
CA ASP A 51 -6.43 -1.57 10.27
C ASP A 51 -5.35 -0.98 11.19
N HIS A 52 -5.32 0.35 11.35
CA HIS A 52 -4.39 1.02 12.26
C HIS A 52 -4.62 0.58 13.71
N LEU A 53 -5.88 0.53 14.16
CA LEU A 53 -6.21 0.11 15.52
C LEU A 53 -5.84 -1.35 15.77
N LEU A 54 -6.17 -2.25 14.84
CA LEU A 54 -5.86 -3.67 14.97
C LEU A 54 -4.35 -3.94 15.00
N THR A 55 -3.58 -3.21 14.19
CA THR A 55 -2.13 -3.45 14.06
C THR A 55 -1.30 -2.68 15.08
N PHE A 56 -1.90 -1.78 15.86
CA PHE A 56 -1.15 -0.91 16.78
C PHE A 56 -0.40 -1.69 17.87
N SER A 57 -1.00 -2.73 18.44
CA SER A 57 -0.33 -3.55 19.47
C SER A 57 0.93 -4.24 18.92
N ASP A 58 0.80 -4.86 17.74
CA ASP A 58 1.92 -5.46 17.04
C ASP A 58 2.96 -4.44 16.62
N GLU A 59 2.55 -3.24 16.22
CA GLU A 59 3.42 -2.15 15.84
C GLU A 59 4.31 -1.70 17.01
N VAL A 60 3.71 -1.47 18.18
CA VAL A 60 4.45 -1.08 19.39
C VAL A 60 5.50 -2.15 19.73
N ARG A 61 5.12 -3.42 19.65
CA ARG A 61 6.03 -4.54 19.96
C ARG A 61 7.13 -4.72 18.92
N LEU A 62 6.81 -4.65 17.62
CA LEU A 62 7.73 -5.05 16.53
C LEU A 62 8.55 -3.90 15.96
N VAL A 63 8.01 -2.68 15.99
CA VAL A 63 8.58 -1.50 15.32
C VAL A 63 9.07 -0.46 16.33
N TRP A 64 8.27 -0.14 17.34
CA TRP A 64 8.65 0.91 18.30
C TRP A 64 9.81 0.46 19.19
N ALA A 65 9.80 -0.80 19.63
CA ALA A 65 10.90 -1.41 20.40
C ALA A 65 12.17 -1.67 19.57
N ALA A 66 12.09 -1.67 18.23
CA ALA A 66 13.23 -1.92 17.37
C ALA A 66 14.27 -0.79 17.43
N PRO A 67 15.57 -1.07 17.19
CA PRO A 67 16.60 -0.04 17.14
C PRO A 67 16.31 1.01 16.06
N ARG A 68 16.91 2.19 16.23
CA ARG A 68 16.79 3.27 15.25
C ARG A 68 17.35 2.80 13.90
N SER A 69 16.51 2.80 12.88
CA SER A 69 16.86 2.38 11.53
C SER A 69 16.01 3.14 10.51
N PHE A 70 16.52 3.32 9.30
CA PHE A 70 15.77 3.98 8.23
C PHE A 70 14.41 3.32 7.94
N PRO A 71 14.29 1.98 7.81
CA PRO A 71 13.00 1.32 7.53
C PRO A 71 11.95 1.58 8.62
N LYS A 72 12.37 1.68 9.88
CA LYS A 72 11.48 1.99 11.01
C LYS A 72 10.80 3.35 10.82
N TYR A 73 11.58 4.40 10.57
CA TYR A 73 11.03 5.74 10.42
C TYR A 73 10.24 5.89 9.12
N ALA A 74 10.72 5.30 8.02
CA ALA A 74 10.02 5.31 6.75
C ALA A 74 8.65 4.62 6.84
N PHE A 75 8.57 3.48 7.53
CA PHE A 75 7.31 2.78 7.81
C PHE A 75 6.33 3.65 8.60
N LEU A 76 6.76 4.16 9.76
CA LEU A 76 5.91 4.98 10.64
C LEU A 76 5.43 6.23 9.91
N PHE A 77 6.35 6.94 9.25
CA PHE A 77 6.02 8.14 8.50
C PHE A 77 4.99 7.85 7.41
N ASN A 78 5.21 6.83 6.57
CA ASN A 78 4.26 6.48 5.51
C ASN A 78 2.88 6.11 6.07
N LYS A 79 2.84 5.30 7.13
CA LYS A 79 1.60 4.85 7.77
C LYS A 79 0.74 6.04 8.25
N TYR A 80 1.33 6.91 9.07
CA TYR A 80 0.61 8.06 9.63
C TYR A 80 0.34 9.15 8.59
N LEU A 81 1.24 9.34 7.62
CA LEU A 81 1.04 10.27 6.52
C LEU A 81 -0.22 9.93 5.72
N VAL A 82 -0.38 8.67 5.31
CA VAL A 82 -1.54 8.24 4.52
C VAL A 82 -2.82 8.38 5.33
N LEU A 83 -2.81 7.99 6.61
CA LEU A 83 -3.97 8.16 7.48
C LEU A 83 -4.39 9.63 7.58
N ALA A 84 -3.43 10.54 7.82
CA ALA A 84 -3.70 11.97 7.89
C ALA A 84 -4.25 12.50 6.56
N CYS A 85 -3.69 12.08 5.42
CA CYS A 85 -4.18 12.48 4.10
C CYS A 85 -5.62 12.02 3.85
N LEU A 86 -5.95 10.76 4.17
CA LEU A 86 -7.30 10.24 3.97
C LEU A 86 -8.31 10.86 4.93
N LEU A 87 -7.91 11.21 6.16
CA LEU A 87 -8.74 11.98 7.09
C LEU A 87 -9.04 13.38 6.53
N SER A 88 -8.03 14.09 6.04
CA SER A 88 -8.21 15.42 5.40
C SER A 88 -9.10 15.34 4.17
N VAL A 89 -8.92 14.32 3.32
CA VAL A 89 -9.79 14.13 2.15
C VAL A 89 -11.22 13.80 2.59
N ALA A 90 -11.42 12.94 3.59
CA ALA A 90 -12.75 12.62 4.08
C ALA A 90 -13.45 13.82 4.72
N HIS A 91 -12.72 14.66 5.45
CA HIS A 91 -13.24 15.90 6.03
C HIS A 91 -13.85 16.80 4.95
N GLU A 92 -13.13 16.99 3.84
CA GLU A 92 -13.54 17.87 2.75
C GLU A 92 -14.53 17.23 1.77
N MET A 93 -14.47 15.91 1.55
CA MET A 93 -15.27 15.21 0.52
C MET A 93 -16.58 14.59 1.06
N CYS A 94 -16.71 14.39 2.38
CA CYS A 94 -17.91 13.79 2.96
C CYS A 94 -18.91 14.83 3.49
N GLY A 95 -18.67 16.14 3.27
CA GLY A 95 -19.58 17.20 3.66
C GLY A 95 -19.84 17.28 5.17
N PHE A 96 -18.92 16.76 6.00
CA PHE A 96 -19.03 16.81 7.47
C PHE A 96 -19.09 18.23 8.00
N VAL A 97 -18.48 19.17 7.27
CA VAL A 97 -18.62 20.60 7.51
C VAL A 97 -19.64 21.11 6.49
N GLY A 98 -20.79 21.59 6.95
CA GLY A 98 -21.82 22.23 6.11
C GLY A 98 -21.37 23.55 5.46
N GLN A 99 -20.07 23.79 5.34
CA GLN A 99 -19.48 24.96 4.71
C GLN A 99 -19.13 24.66 3.26
N VAL A 100 -19.50 25.58 2.38
CA VAL A 100 -19.08 25.59 0.97
C VAL A 100 -17.57 25.76 0.94
N ALA A 101 -16.82 24.72 0.57
CA ALA A 101 -15.38 24.86 0.38
C ALA A 101 -15.11 25.76 -0.84
N SER A 102 -14.13 26.66 -0.71
CA SER A 102 -13.68 27.47 -1.85
C SER A 102 -12.96 26.60 -2.88
N ASP A 103 -13.06 26.95 -4.17
CA ASP A 103 -12.27 26.33 -5.24
C ASP A 103 -10.77 26.31 -4.91
N LEU A 104 -10.27 27.33 -4.19
CA LEU A 104 -8.88 27.39 -3.76
C LEU A 104 -8.53 26.27 -2.75
N VAL A 105 -9.45 25.94 -1.85
CA VAL A 105 -9.28 24.84 -0.88
C VAL A 105 -9.23 23.51 -1.62
N CYS A 106 -10.13 23.30 -2.58
CA CYS A 106 -10.12 22.11 -3.45
C CYS A 106 -8.80 21.94 -4.20
N LYS A 107 -8.32 23.02 -4.83
CA LYS A 107 -7.06 23.04 -5.57
C LYS A 107 -5.89 22.67 -4.67
N ARG A 108 -5.79 23.30 -3.49
CA ARG A 108 -4.73 23.01 -2.51
C ARG A 108 -4.80 21.58 -2.01
N LEU A 109 -5.98 21.10 -1.60
CA LEU A 109 -6.17 19.75 -1.10
C LEU A 109 -5.74 18.70 -2.13
N ILE A 110 -6.32 18.74 -3.34
CA ILE A 110 -6.03 17.74 -4.38
C ILE A 110 -4.53 17.78 -4.75
N SER A 111 -3.96 18.98 -4.87
CA SER A 111 -2.54 19.15 -5.17
C SER A 111 -1.64 18.54 -4.09
N THR A 112 -1.84 18.94 -2.84
CA THR A 112 -1.03 18.48 -1.72
C THR A 112 -1.18 16.98 -1.55
N THR A 113 -2.41 16.45 -1.58
CA THR A 113 -2.64 15.01 -1.47
C THR A 113 -2.02 14.23 -2.62
N SER A 114 -2.04 14.77 -3.84
CA SER A 114 -1.38 14.13 -5.00
C SER A 114 0.13 14.03 -4.79
N MET A 115 0.78 15.10 -4.32
CA MET A 115 2.22 15.08 -4.03
C MET A 115 2.58 14.15 -2.86
N LEU A 116 1.76 14.14 -1.81
CA LEU A 116 1.96 13.23 -0.68
C LEU A 116 1.74 11.76 -1.07
N SER A 117 0.84 11.48 -2.01
CA SER A 117 0.65 10.13 -2.57
C SER A 117 1.86 9.64 -3.37
N LEU A 118 2.56 10.55 -4.05
CA LEU A 118 3.82 10.27 -4.76
C LEU A 118 4.90 9.89 -3.74
N ALA A 119 5.06 10.69 -2.68
CA ALA A 119 6.01 10.40 -1.61
C ALA A 119 5.70 9.06 -0.90
N SER A 120 4.43 8.80 -0.61
CA SER A 120 3.97 7.54 0.00
C SER A 120 4.28 6.33 -0.89
N THR A 121 4.01 6.43 -2.20
CA THR A 121 4.33 5.37 -3.16
C THR A 121 5.83 5.12 -3.24
N ALA A 122 6.64 6.18 -3.26
CA ALA A 122 8.10 6.05 -3.26
C ALA A 122 8.62 5.34 -2.00
N ILE A 123 8.12 5.73 -0.82
CA ILE A 123 8.49 5.09 0.44
C ILE A 123 8.10 3.62 0.45
N GLY A 124 6.88 3.29 0.01
CA GLY A 124 6.42 1.91 -0.11
C GLY A 124 7.33 1.07 -1.01
N ASN A 125 7.70 1.60 -2.18
CA ASN A 125 8.60 0.95 -3.12
C ASN A 125 10.03 0.80 -2.56
N ILE A 126 10.54 1.78 -1.81
CA ILE A 126 11.84 1.68 -1.14
C ILE A 126 11.81 0.59 -0.06
N LEU A 127 10.78 0.57 0.80
CA LEU A 127 10.64 -0.44 1.86
C LEU A 127 10.61 -1.86 1.29
N VAL A 128 9.88 -2.03 0.19
CA VAL A 128 9.85 -3.24 -0.62
C VAL A 128 11.23 -3.60 -1.18
N LEU A 129 11.90 -2.63 -1.79
CA LEU A 129 13.20 -2.82 -2.44
C LEU A 129 14.23 -3.35 -1.44
N LEU A 130 14.27 -2.79 -0.23
CA LEU A 130 15.16 -3.23 0.83
C LEU A 130 14.98 -4.74 1.16
N ARG A 131 13.75 -5.26 1.09
CA ARG A 131 13.48 -6.69 1.33
C ARG A 131 13.96 -7.58 0.19
N VAL A 132 13.72 -7.16 -1.04
CA VAL A 132 14.11 -7.91 -2.25
C VAL A 132 15.64 -7.97 -2.37
N VAL A 133 16.34 -6.90 -1.99
CA VAL A 133 17.81 -6.89 -1.97
C VAL A 133 18.38 -7.92 -0.99
N MET A 134 17.77 -8.06 0.19
CA MET A 134 18.16 -9.09 1.15
C MET A 134 17.85 -10.50 0.61
N LEU A 135 16.76 -10.67 -0.13
CA LEU A 135 16.39 -11.95 -0.73
C LEU A 135 17.42 -12.46 -1.75
N TRP A 136 17.98 -11.54 -2.54
CA TRP A 136 19.00 -11.85 -3.54
C TRP A 136 20.44 -11.88 -3.00
N ASP A 137 20.61 -11.87 -1.68
CA ASP A 137 21.91 -11.86 -1.00
C ASP A 137 22.88 -10.83 -1.59
N HIS A 138 22.38 -9.62 -1.85
CA HIS A 138 23.14 -8.49 -2.40
C HIS A 138 23.82 -8.74 -3.76
N GLN A 139 23.29 -9.66 -4.59
CA GLN A 139 23.83 -9.84 -5.94
C GLN A 139 23.82 -8.51 -6.73
N PRO A 140 24.99 -8.05 -7.20
CA PRO A 140 25.16 -6.68 -7.68
C PRO A 140 24.41 -6.39 -8.98
N VAL A 141 24.15 -7.42 -9.80
CA VAL A 141 23.40 -7.29 -11.05
C VAL A 141 21.92 -7.00 -10.76
N ILE A 142 21.30 -7.80 -9.90
CA ILE A 142 19.89 -7.61 -9.52
C ILE A 142 19.72 -6.31 -8.74
N LEU A 143 20.65 -5.98 -7.83
CA LEU A 143 20.63 -4.70 -7.13
C LEU A 143 20.66 -3.51 -8.10
N LYS A 144 21.58 -3.50 -9.08
CA LYS A 144 21.65 -2.45 -10.10
C LYS A 144 20.36 -2.36 -10.91
N LEU A 145 19.81 -3.50 -11.35
CA LEU A 145 18.55 -3.55 -12.09
C LEU A 145 17.39 -2.94 -11.30
N MET A 146 17.25 -3.32 -10.03
CA MET A 146 16.17 -2.86 -9.16
C MET A 146 16.29 -1.37 -8.82
N VAL A 147 17.51 -0.90 -8.53
CA VAL A 147 17.76 0.52 -8.24
C VAL A 147 17.51 1.38 -9.47
N VAL A 148 18.00 0.99 -10.65
CA VAL A 148 17.74 1.69 -11.91
C VAL A 148 16.24 1.68 -12.23
N GLY A 149 15.59 0.52 -12.10
CA GLY A 149 14.15 0.38 -12.30
C GLY A 149 13.32 1.29 -11.38
N PHE A 150 13.71 1.40 -10.10
CA PHE A 150 13.08 2.30 -9.14
C PHE A 150 13.22 3.76 -9.56
N PHE A 151 14.43 4.22 -9.90
CA PHE A 151 14.63 5.62 -10.29
C PHE A 151 13.92 5.98 -11.60
N VAL A 152 13.94 5.09 -12.59
CA VAL A 152 13.21 5.28 -13.86
C VAL A 152 11.71 5.37 -13.60
N SER A 153 11.16 4.42 -12.83
CA SER A 153 9.73 4.42 -12.46
C SER A 153 9.36 5.68 -11.69
N PHE A 154 10.11 6.02 -10.64
CA PHE A 154 9.83 7.20 -9.83
C PHE A 154 9.93 8.51 -10.62
N ALA A 155 10.93 8.65 -11.50
CA ALA A 155 11.09 9.82 -12.36
C ALA A 155 9.91 9.94 -13.35
N THR A 156 9.55 8.86 -14.04
CA THR A 156 8.39 8.84 -14.94
C THR A 156 7.10 9.16 -14.20
N GLN A 157 6.87 8.57 -13.03
CA GLN A 157 5.69 8.84 -12.21
C GLN A 157 5.62 10.32 -11.80
N THR A 158 6.74 10.90 -11.38
CA THR A 158 6.84 12.30 -10.95
C THR A 158 6.53 13.26 -12.10
N VAL A 159 7.12 13.03 -13.27
CA VAL A 159 6.86 13.85 -14.47
C VAL A 159 5.39 13.75 -14.85
N MET A 160 4.85 12.54 -14.98
CA MET A 160 3.45 12.32 -15.37
C MET A 160 2.48 12.94 -14.36
N MET A 161 2.75 12.83 -13.06
CA MET A 161 1.91 13.41 -12.01
C MET A 161 1.97 14.94 -12.04
N SER A 162 3.15 15.52 -12.20
CA SER A 162 3.33 16.98 -12.23
C SER A 162 2.64 17.61 -13.45
N THR A 163 2.87 17.05 -14.64
CA THR A 163 2.17 17.47 -15.87
C THR A 163 0.66 17.25 -15.73
N SER A 164 0.25 16.15 -15.09
CA SER A 164 -1.18 15.89 -14.87
C SER A 164 -1.81 17.00 -14.04
N LEU A 165 -1.17 17.34 -12.91
CA LEU A 165 -1.65 18.34 -11.97
C LEU A 165 -1.77 19.73 -12.62
N VAL A 166 -0.78 20.14 -13.42
CA VAL A 166 -0.84 21.43 -14.15
C VAL A 166 -2.04 21.44 -15.12
N ASN A 167 -2.29 20.35 -15.84
CA ASN A 167 -3.35 20.29 -16.84
C ASN A 167 -4.77 20.37 -16.25
N TYR A 168 -5.02 19.71 -15.10
CA TYR A 168 -6.36 19.75 -14.49
C TYR A 168 -6.51 20.84 -13.41
N TRP A 169 -5.45 21.51 -12.99
CA TRP A 169 -5.49 22.62 -12.03
C TRP A 169 -6.61 23.64 -12.27
N PRO A 170 -6.83 24.16 -13.50
CA PRO A 170 -7.91 25.11 -13.75
C PRO A 170 -9.31 24.49 -13.63
N GLY A 171 -9.44 23.17 -13.83
CA GLY A 171 -10.71 22.44 -13.79
C GLY A 171 -11.06 21.80 -12.44
N ILE A 172 -10.28 22.08 -11.38
CA ILE A 172 -10.63 21.70 -10.00
C ILE A 172 -11.58 22.76 -9.44
N VAL A 173 -12.81 22.36 -9.15
CA VAL A 173 -13.85 23.25 -8.61
C VAL A 173 -14.64 22.53 -7.52
N TRP A 174 -15.18 23.31 -6.58
CA TRP A 174 -16.15 22.82 -5.62
C TRP A 174 -17.52 22.67 -6.28
N SER A 175 -18.14 21.50 -6.13
CA SER A 175 -19.51 21.28 -6.60
C SER A 175 -20.49 21.24 -5.44
N SER A 176 -21.27 22.30 -5.27
CA SER A 176 -22.33 22.35 -4.25
C SER A 176 -23.40 21.25 -4.44
N ARG A 177 -23.60 20.76 -5.68
CA ARG A 177 -24.51 19.66 -5.97
C ARG A 177 -23.97 18.31 -5.48
N ALA A 178 -22.66 18.10 -5.58
CA ALA A 178 -22.01 16.87 -5.16
C ALA A 178 -21.50 16.93 -3.70
N GLY A 179 -21.42 18.14 -3.11
CA GLY A 179 -20.88 18.35 -1.77
C GLY A 179 -19.39 17.99 -1.67
N MET A 180 -18.65 18.09 -2.77
CA MET A 180 -17.26 17.63 -2.86
C MET A 180 -16.49 18.38 -3.97
N CYS A 181 -15.16 18.30 -3.91
CA CYS A 181 -14.28 18.77 -4.98
C CYS A 181 -14.36 17.81 -6.17
N ILE A 182 -14.54 18.36 -7.37
CA ILE A 182 -14.58 17.59 -8.61
C ILE A 182 -13.55 18.10 -9.60
N THR A 183 -13.08 17.21 -10.47
CA THR A 183 -12.30 17.56 -11.64
C THR A 183 -13.19 17.51 -12.87
N GLN A 184 -13.25 18.63 -13.60
CA GLN A 184 -14.10 18.76 -14.80
C GLN A 184 -13.51 18.05 -16.02
N PHE A 185 -12.18 17.90 -16.07
CA PHE A 185 -11.48 17.34 -17.22
C PHE A 185 -10.98 15.91 -16.94
N LYS A 186 -11.05 15.06 -17.97
CA LYS A 186 -10.36 13.77 -17.97
C LYS A 186 -8.90 14.02 -18.35
N ASN A 187 -7.97 13.42 -17.62
CA ASN A 187 -6.55 13.52 -17.95
C ASN A 187 -5.97 12.14 -18.32
N PRO A 188 -5.64 11.89 -19.60
CA PRO A 188 -5.06 10.61 -20.01
C PRO A 188 -3.68 10.36 -19.39
N LEU A 189 -2.97 11.40 -18.94
CA LEU A 189 -1.65 11.24 -18.30
C LEU A 189 -1.71 10.48 -16.97
N LEU A 190 -2.88 10.40 -16.32
CA LEU A 190 -3.09 9.58 -15.12
C LEU A 190 -2.83 8.09 -15.38
N ILE A 191 -3.00 7.62 -16.62
CA ILE A 191 -2.65 6.26 -17.03
C ILE A 191 -1.15 6.03 -16.78
N GLY A 192 -0.30 6.98 -17.19
CA GLY A 192 1.15 6.91 -16.96
C GLY A 192 1.53 6.98 -15.48
N VAL A 193 0.80 7.77 -14.67
CA VAL A 193 1.02 7.89 -13.22
C VAL A 193 0.85 6.55 -12.50
N TRP A 194 -0.06 5.69 -12.95
CA TRP A 194 -0.32 4.40 -12.31
C TRP A 194 0.39 3.23 -12.98
N ALA A 195 0.57 3.29 -14.30
CA ALA A 195 1.33 2.28 -15.03
C ALA A 195 2.80 2.27 -14.61
N SER A 196 3.40 3.43 -14.34
CA SER A 196 4.81 3.53 -13.99
C SER A 196 5.23 2.75 -12.72
N PRO A 197 4.59 2.95 -11.54
CA PRO A 197 4.89 2.14 -10.36
C PRO A 197 4.44 0.68 -10.54
N MET A 198 3.35 0.41 -11.28
CA MET A 198 2.88 -0.94 -11.56
C MET A 198 3.92 -1.77 -12.32
N LEU A 199 4.59 -1.20 -13.32
CA LEU A 199 5.65 -1.90 -14.07
C LEU A 199 6.83 -2.27 -13.17
N PHE A 200 7.20 -1.38 -12.25
CA PHE A 200 8.25 -1.66 -11.26
C PHE A 200 7.84 -2.76 -10.28
N GLU A 201 6.61 -2.72 -9.77
CA GLU A 201 6.06 -3.76 -8.89
C GLU A 201 6.02 -5.13 -9.60
N VAL A 202 5.66 -5.18 -10.88
CA VAL A 202 5.71 -6.41 -11.70
C VAL A 202 7.14 -6.92 -11.85
N LEU A 203 8.10 -6.04 -12.11
CA LEU A 203 9.52 -6.40 -12.18
C LEU A 203 10.01 -7.00 -10.85
N VAL A 204 9.61 -6.42 -9.72
CA VAL A 204 9.93 -6.93 -8.39
C VAL A 204 9.26 -8.28 -8.12
N LEU A 205 7.99 -8.44 -8.50
CA LEU A 205 7.26 -9.70 -8.37
C LEU A 205 7.92 -10.82 -9.18
N VAL A 206 8.23 -10.56 -10.45
CA VAL A 206 8.92 -11.53 -11.33
C VAL A 206 10.27 -11.91 -10.71
N SER A 207 11.05 -10.94 -10.25
CA SER A 207 12.33 -11.21 -9.59
C SER A 207 12.16 -12.05 -8.32
N THR A 208 11.13 -11.79 -7.51
CA THR A 208 10.83 -12.59 -6.31
C THR A 208 10.47 -14.03 -6.66
N ILE A 209 9.72 -14.25 -7.75
CA ILE A 209 9.36 -15.58 -8.25
C ILE A 209 10.58 -16.30 -8.81
N VAL A 210 11.38 -15.63 -9.64
CA VAL A 210 12.61 -16.21 -10.21
C VAL A 210 13.56 -16.65 -9.10
N ASN A 211 13.76 -15.83 -8.06
CA ASN A 211 14.58 -16.22 -6.91
C ASN A 211 14.04 -17.47 -6.20
N ALA A 212 12.71 -17.58 -6.08
CA ALA A 212 12.07 -18.74 -5.46
C ALA A 212 12.30 -20.04 -6.24
N LEU A 213 12.37 -19.94 -7.58
CA LEU A 213 12.61 -21.06 -8.48
C LEU A 213 14.09 -21.43 -8.62
N ASP A 214 14.97 -20.43 -8.63
CA ASP A 214 16.42 -20.61 -8.80
C ASP A 214 17.08 -21.22 -7.55
N ARG A 215 16.55 -20.94 -6.36
CA ARG A 215 17.14 -21.38 -5.08
C ARG A 215 16.17 -22.16 -4.19
N PRO A 216 15.73 -23.36 -4.60
CA PRO A 216 14.75 -24.13 -3.85
C PRO A 216 15.24 -24.54 -2.45
N GLN A 217 16.53 -24.86 -2.28
CA GLN A 217 17.10 -25.19 -0.96
C GLN A 217 17.08 -24.01 0.02
N GLN A 218 17.31 -22.77 -0.46
CA GLN A 218 17.18 -21.59 0.40
C GLN A 218 15.71 -21.30 0.72
N ALA A 219 14.77 -21.68 -0.16
CA ALA A 219 13.33 -21.59 0.09
C ALA A 219 12.82 -22.60 1.14
N GLU A 220 13.63 -23.59 1.54
CA GLU A 220 13.31 -24.47 2.67
C GLU A 220 13.58 -23.80 4.03
N MET A 221 14.44 -22.77 4.07
CA MET A 221 14.66 -22.00 5.29
C MET A 221 13.35 -21.30 5.69
N PRO A 222 12.89 -21.44 6.96
CA PRO A 222 11.59 -20.90 7.39
C PRO A 222 11.42 -19.41 7.11
N LEU A 223 12.50 -18.63 7.26
CA LEU A 223 12.52 -17.19 7.01
C LEU A 223 12.34 -16.86 5.52
N THR A 224 13.14 -17.46 4.64
CA THR A 224 13.08 -17.23 3.18
C THR A 224 11.76 -17.72 2.60
N ARG A 225 11.23 -18.84 3.10
CA ARG A 225 9.90 -19.35 2.72
C ARG A 225 8.78 -18.37 3.07
N ALA A 226 8.81 -17.83 4.28
CA ALA A 226 7.85 -16.83 4.71
C ALA A 226 7.99 -15.55 3.86
N LEU A 227 9.22 -15.12 3.58
CA LEU A 227 9.49 -13.93 2.77
C LEU A 227 8.98 -14.08 1.32
N HIS A 228 9.17 -15.26 0.70
CA HIS A 228 8.62 -15.57 -0.61
C HIS A 228 7.10 -15.61 -0.61
N ARG A 229 6.48 -16.37 0.30
CA ARG A 229 5.02 -16.52 0.35
C ARG A 229 4.34 -15.18 0.63
N ASP A 230 4.79 -14.46 1.65
CA ASP A 230 4.18 -13.20 2.05
C ASP A 230 4.51 -12.09 1.05
N GLY A 231 5.72 -12.09 0.49
CA GLY A 231 6.13 -11.18 -0.58
C GLY A 231 5.29 -11.34 -1.84
N ILE A 232 5.13 -12.57 -2.35
CA ILE A 232 4.34 -12.84 -3.55
C ILE A 232 2.88 -12.43 -3.36
N ILE A 233 2.25 -12.78 -2.23
CA ILE A 233 0.87 -12.39 -1.94
C ILE A 233 0.73 -10.86 -1.90
N TYR A 234 1.68 -10.18 -1.25
CA TYR A 234 1.72 -8.72 -1.19
C TYR A 234 1.81 -8.09 -2.59
N PHE A 235 2.83 -8.47 -3.38
CA PHE A 235 3.06 -7.87 -4.70
C PHE A 235 1.91 -8.16 -5.67
N PHE A 236 1.35 -9.35 -5.61
CA PHE A 236 0.20 -9.72 -6.40
C PHE A 236 -1.02 -8.85 -6.04
N ALA A 237 -1.34 -8.74 -4.75
CA ALA A 237 -2.47 -7.92 -4.30
C ALA A 237 -2.31 -6.45 -4.71
N VAL A 238 -1.13 -5.85 -4.49
CA VAL A 238 -0.87 -4.46 -4.89
C VAL A 238 -0.98 -4.29 -6.41
N THR A 239 -0.44 -5.23 -7.20
CA THR A 239 -0.56 -5.21 -8.66
C THR A 239 -2.03 -5.26 -9.11
N CYS A 240 -2.87 -6.08 -8.48
CA CYS A 240 -4.31 -6.10 -8.74
C CYS A 240 -4.97 -4.75 -8.44
N PHE A 241 -4.66 -4.14 -7.30
CA PHE A 241 -5.20 -2.81 -6.94
C PHE A 241 -4.72 -1.72 -7.89
N ARG A 242 -3.47 -1.76 -8.35
CA ARG A 242 -2.95 -0.82 -9.36
C ARG A 242 -3.60 -1.03 -10.73
N THR A 243 -3.82 -2.29 -11.12
CA THR A 243 -4.55 -2.63 -12.36
C THR A 243 -5.96 -2.09 -12.30
N LEU A 244 -6.65 -2.24 -11.17
CA LEU A 244 -7.98 -1.65 -10.97
C LEU A 244 -7.97 -0.12 -11.11
N ASN A 245 -6.97 0.55 -10.52
CA ASN A 245 -6.77 2.00 -10.68
C ASN A 245 -6.59 2.39 -12.16
N LEU A 246 -5.78 1.62 -12.89
CA LEU A 246 -5.54 1.82 -14.33
C LEU A 246 -6.84 1.64 -15.14
N THR A 247 -7.63 0.59 -14.85
CA THR A 247 -8.92 0.36 -15.50
C THR A 247 -9.89 1.51 -15.21
N LEU A 248 -9.92 2.01 -13.97
CA LEU A 248 -10.72 3.19 -13.60
C LEU A 248 -10.23 4.46 -14.30
N ALA A 249 -8.94 4.59 -14.60
CA ALA A 249 -8.40 5.70 -15.42
C ALA A 249 -9.01 5.71 -16.82
N VAL A 250 -9.06 4.53 -17.44
CA VAL A 250 -9.43 4.37 -18.84
C VAL A 250 -10.94 4.47 -19.01
N VAL A 251 -11.69 3.73 -18.20
CA VAL A 251 -13.13 3.50 -18.42
C VAL A 251 -14.02 4.47 -17.63
N ALA A 252 -13.62 4.86 -16.41
CA ALA A 252 -14.52 5.57 -15.52
C ALA A 252 -14.58 7.09 -15.80
N ARG A 253 -15.63 7.72 -15.27
CA ARG A 253 -15.77 9.18 -15.19
C ARG A 253 -14.82 9.73 -14.13
N SER A 254 -14.30 10.95 -14.31
CA SER A 254 -13.28 11.57 -13.43
C SER A 254 -13.65 11.54 -11.95
N SER A 255 -14.92 11.72 -11.59
CA SER A 255 -15.40 11.66 -10.20
C SER A 255 -15.29 10.26 -9.58
N LEU A 256 -15.58 9.20 -10.35
CA LEU A 256 -15.46 7.82 -9.88
C LEU A 256 -13.99 7.41 -9.78
N THR A 257 -13.16 7.88 -10.73
CA THR A 257 -11.71 7.68 -10.68
C THR A 257 -11.12 8.29 -9.42
N MET A 258 -11.49 9.52 -9.05
CA MET A 258 -11.00 10.17 -7.82
C MET A 258 -11.39 9.40 -6.56
N ALA A 259 -12.65 8.97 -6.44
CA ALA A 259 -13.09 8.17 -5.29
C ALA A 259 -12.34 6.82 -5.22
N GLY A 260 -12.14 6.17 -6.36
CA GLY A 260 -11.39 4.91 -6.46
C GLY A 260 -9.94 5.04 -6.05
N VAL A 261 -9.26 6.13 -6.43
CA VAL A 261 -7.85 6.37 -6.09
C VAL A 261 -7.62 6.44 -4.59
N PHE A 262 -8.46 7.16 -3.85
CA PHE A 262 -8.33 7.26 -2.38
C PHE A 262 -8.62 5.94 -1.68
N TRP A 263 -9.63 5.20 -2.16
CA TRP A 263 -9.92 3.86 -1.64
C TRP A 263 -8.75 2.89 -1.89
N ILE A 264 -8.22 2.86 -3.12
CA ILE A 264 -7.07 2.02 -3.47
C ILE A 264 -5.84 2.41 -2.68
N TRP A 265 -5.58 3.71 -2.49
CA TRP A 265 -4.45 4.17 -1.69
C TRP A 265 -4.54 3.63 -0.25
N GLY A 266 -5.71 3.76 0.40
CA GLY A 266 -5.93 3.16 1.73
C GLY A 266 -5.71 1.65 1.75
N MET A 267 -6.23 0.91 0.76
CA MET A 267 -6.05 -0.54 0.67
C MET A 267 -4.57 -0.94 0.49
N THR A 268 -3.87 -0.31 -0.44
CA THR A 268 -2.44 -0.60 -0.68
C THR A 268 -1.59 -0.32 0.55
N THR A 269 -1.88 0.75 1.29
CA THR A 269 -1.19 1.06 2.55
C THR A 269 -1.50 0.07 3.66
N ALA A 270 -2.76 -0.36 3.83
CA ALA A 270 -3.12 -1.38 4.81
C ALA A 270 -2.42 -2.71 4.52
N ILE A 271 -2.36 -3.11 3.25
CA ILE A 271 -1.68 -4.33 2.80
C ILE A 271 -0.17 -4.23 3.04
N LEU A 272 0.47 -3.10 2.70
CA LEU A 272 1.87 -2.84 3.01
C LEU A 272 2.14 -2.93 4.50
N ASN A 273 1.29 -2.32 5.33
CA ASN A 273 1.45 -2.33 6.78
C ASN A 273 1.44 -3.75 7.34
N ARG A 274 0.45 -4.55 6.95
CA ARG A 274 0.33 -5.95 7.39
C ARG A 274 1.49 -6.81 6.89
N ALA A 275 1.89 -6.66 5.64
CA ALA A 275 3.01 -7.41 5.07
C ALA A 275 4.31 -7.13 5.82
N LEU A 276 4.62 -5.85 6.07
CA LEU A 276 5.84 -5.46 6.78
C LEU A 276 5.87 -5.93 8.24
N LEU A 277 4.72 -5.86 8.94
CA LEU A 277 4.61 -6.36 10.31
C LEU A 277 4.77 -7.89 10.38
N ARG A 278 4.14 -8.64 9.47
CA ARG A 278 4.28 -10.10 9.39
C ARG A 278 5.72 -10.52 9.14
N MET A 279 6.37 -9.89 8.16
CA MET A 279 7.78 -10.14 7.85
C MET A 279 8.67 -9.84 9.06
N ARG A 280 8.41 -8.74 9.78
CA ARG A 280 9.20 -8.39 10.96
C ARG A 280 9.00 -9.39 12.10
N ALA A 281 7.78 -9.88 12.30
CA ALA A 281 7.50 -10.93 13.28
C ALA A 281 8.24 -12.24 12.93
N THR A 282 8.24 -12.63 11.66
CA THR A 282 8.95 -13.85 11.21
C THR A 282 10.47 -13.73 11.33
N GLU A 283 11.05 -12.55 11.09
CA GLU A 283 12.47 -12.28 11.30
C GLU A 283 12.88 -12.48 12.76
N LEU A 284 12.12 -11.89 13.69
CA LEU A 284 12.41 -11.99 15.12
C LEU A 284 12.22 -13.41 15.63
N ALA A 285 11.18 -14.12 15.16
CA ALA A 285 10.96 -15.52 15.51
C ALA A 285 12.10 -16.42 15.01
N SER A 286 12.59 -16.19 13.79
CA SER A 286 13.71 -16.93 13.21
C SER A 286 15.02 -16.65 13.97
N ALA A 287 15.27 -15.39 14.34
CA ALA A 287 16.44 -15.01 15.13
C ALA A 287 16.41 -15.62 16.54
N ALA A 288 15.23 -15.65 17.18
CA ALA A 288 15.06 -16.31 18.48
C ALA A 288 15.29 -17.81 18.38
N ALA A 289 14.77 -18.48 17.34
CA ALA A 289 14.99 -19.91 17.13
C ALA A 289 16.49 -20.24 16.92
N ALA A 290 17.21 -19.40 16.17
CA ALA A 290 18.66 -19.56 15.99
C ALA A 290 19.45 -19.38 17.30
N ALA A 291 19.02 -18.47 18.18
CA ALA A 291 19.67 -18.26 19.47
C ALA A 291 19.45 -19.42 20.48
N HIS A 292 18.35 -20.16 20.35
CA HIS A 292 18.03 -21.32 21.19
C HIS A 292 18.47 -22.66 20.58
N ALA A 293 19.04 -22.65 19.36
CA ALA A 293 19.58 -23.85 18.77
C ALA A 293 20.78 -24.33 19.61
N PRO A 294 20.83 -25.62 20.02
CA PRO A 294 21.98 -26.15 20.74
C PRO A 294 23.25 -25.92 19.92
N ALA A 295 24.32 -25.46 20.58
CA ALA A 295 25.61 -25.28 19.95
C ALA A 295 25.98 -26.55 19.18
N PRO A 296 26.51 -26.45 17.94
CA PRO A 296 26.98 -27.62 17.23
C PRO A 296 27.92 -28.38 18.16
N ALA A 297 27.68 -29.68 18.33
CA ALA A 297 28.59 -30.54 19.06
C ALA A 297 30.01 -30.23 18.59
N PRO A 298 31.00 -30.03 19.50
CA PRO A 298 32.36 -29.76 19.10
C PRO A 298 32.70 -30.82 18.06
N ALA A 299 33.11 -30.37 16.87
CA ALA A 299 33.34 -31.25 15.73
C ALA A 299 34.22 -32.40 16.22
N GLY A 300 33.59 -33.55 16.46
CA GLY A 300 34.30 -34.81 16.58
C GLY A 300 35.00 -34.90 15.25
N GLU A 301 36.32 -34.79 15.29
CA GLU A 301 37.23 -34.89 14.16
C GLU A 301 36.68 -35.94 13.20
N VAL A 302 36.04 -35.47 12.12
CA VAL A 302 35.63 -36.37 11.04
C VAL A 302 36.94 -36.69 10.34
N VAL A 303 37.63 -37.71 10.86
CA VAL A 303 38.74 -38.36 10.19
C VAL A 303 38.12 -38.97 8.94
N ILE A 304 38.27 -38.27 7.82
CA ILE A 304 38.04 -38.83 6.51
C ILE A 304 39.10 -39.91 6.35
N VAL A 305 38.75 -41.16 6.66
CA VAL A 305 39.60 -42.30 6.38
C VAL A 305 39.56 -42.50 4.87
N ASP A 306 40.58 -41.96 4.20
CA ASP A 306 40.87 -42.29 2.81
C ASP A 306 41.24 -43.79 2.75
N MET A 307 40.30 -44.62 2.30
CA MET A 307 40.52 -46.06 2.14
C MET A 307 41.36 -46.39 0.90
N ASP A 308 41.67 -45.42 0.03
CA ASP A 308 42.46 -45.59 -1.20
C ASP A 308 43.88 -45.02 -1.10
N ALA A 309 44.27 -44.50 0.07
CA ALA A 309 45.64 -44.08 0.31
C ALA A 309 46.59 -45.30 0.28
N ARG A 310 47.38 -45.40 -0.80
CA ARG A 310 48.41 -46.43 -1.05
C ARG A 310 49.55 -46.46 -0.02
N GLU A 311 49.57 -45.50 0.90
CA GLU A 311 50.55 -45.42 1.99
C GLU A 311 49.81 -45.35 3.33
N ARG A 312 49.77 -46.48 4.05
CA ARG A 312 49.28 -46.50 5.43
C ARG A 312 50.29 -45.77 6.33
N PRO A 313 49.89 -44.72 7.07
CA PRO A 313 50.78 -44.09 8.04
C PRO A 313 51.18 -45.09 9.14
N ALA A 314 52.42 -44.98 9.65
CA ALA A 314 53.01 -45.85 10.68
C ALA A 314 52.15 -46.02 11.95
N ARG A 315 51.22 -45.11 12.20
CA ARG A 315 50.29 -45.10 13.33
C ARG A 315 49.32 -46.30 13.34
N TRP A 316 49.06 -46.93 12.19
CA TRP A 316 48.21 -48.13 12.09
C TRP A 316 48.92 -49.42 12.52
N LEU A 317 50.26 -49.50 12.37
CA LEU A 317 51.06 -50.64 12.82
C LEU A 317 51.18 -50.74 14.34
N GLU A 318 50.94 -49.65 15.07
CA GLU A 318 50.88 -49.64 16.54
C GLU A 318 49.53 -50.12 17.07
N LEU A 319 48.42 -49.79 16.39
CA LEU A 319 47.07 -50.21 16.78
C LEU A 319 46.86 -51.72 16.57
N ASP A 320 47.35 -52.30 15.48
CA ASP A 320 47.31 -53.77 15.28
C ASP A 320 48.19 -54.51 16.30
N ARG A 321 49.33 -53.92 16.71
CA ARG A 321 50.18 -54.49 17.76
C ARG A 321 49.46 -54.54 19.11
N LEU A 322 48.76 -53.47 19.49
CA LEU A 322 48.00 -53.39 20.74
C LEU A 322 46.78 -54.34 20.75
N SER A 323 46.15 -54.54 19.60
CA SER A 323 45.08 -55.53 19.41
C SER A 323 45.58 -56.97 19.58
N SER A 324 46.78 -57.28 19.05
CA SER A 324 47.37 -58.63 19.14
C SER A 324 47.93 -59.00 20.51
N SER A 325 48.21 -58.02 21.39
CA SER A 325 48.74 -58.25 22.75
C SER A 325 47.66 -58.39 23.82
N GLY A 326 46.38 -58.31 23.44
CA GLY A 326 45.22 -58.36 24.35
C GLY A 326 44.44 -59.67 24.34
N ALA A 327 45.04 -60.79 23.92
CA ALA A 327 44.46 -62.13 23.97
C ALA A 327 45.38 -63.11 24.72
#